data_AF-A0A5E4K0K2-F1
#
_entry.id   AF-A0A5E4K0K2-F1
#
_cell.length_a   1.000
_cell.length_b   1.000
_cell.length_c   1.000
_cell.angle_alpha   90.00
_cell.angle_beta   90.00
_cell.angle_gamma   90.00
#
_symmetry.space_group_name_H-M   'P 1'
#
loop_
_entity.id
_entity.type
_entity.pdbx_description
1 polymer ?
#
loop_
_entity_poly.entity_id
_entity_poly.type
_entity_poly.pdbx_seq_one_letter_code
_entity_poly.pdbx_strand_id
1 'polypeptide(L)'
;MQATLTDGQHTITLTATDSGTLTDAKVVHVTVGETGNSAPVAAISSPSEGVTLESPVTLEGSATDAEDGDLPGEALSWSSSVDGNLGTGASLQTALTNGEHTITLTATDSGNAVDTEVVHITVQSANTAPEVIISTPAENNIVQNPVTFTGTATDAEDGALTGAWKEGETVLGSGNNLVKKLSPGQHTVTFTATDSQNSDSSASVTFYVWTCHATLDHDDNGIDIGDFVVLLEQFAGESLSCINPQSGCIAELDRNGNGLVDIGDFISLLTLFSQGSIQDVNGQTCQV
;
A
#
# COMPACT_ATOMS: atom_id res chain seq x y z
N MET A 1 73.77 -10.08 16.85
CA MET A 1 73.30 -8.68 16.83
C MET A 1 72.45 -8.53 15.59
N GLN A 2 71.18 -8.16 15.73
CA GLN A 2 70.26 -7.98 14.61
C GLN A 2 70.15 -6.47 14.37
N ALA A 3 70.29 -6.04 13.12
CA ALA A 3 70.14 -4.65 12.72
C ALA A 3 69.01 -4.59 11.69
N THR A 4 68.08 -3.65 11.88
CA THR A 4 67.02 -3.34 10.93
C THR A 4 67.52 -2.22 10.04
N LEU A 5 67.44 -2.40 8.72
CA LEU A 5 67.78 -1.37 7.73
C LEU A 5 66.49 -0.67 7.30
N THR A 6 66.55 0.64 7.09
CA THR A 6 65.45 1.41 6.48
C THR A 6 65.42 1.19 4.98
N ASP A 7 64.45 1.76 4.27
CA ASP A 7 64.44 1.69 2.81
C ASP A 7 65.63 2.45 2.19
N GLY A 8 66.03 2.00 1.00
CA GLY A 8 67.11 2.59 0.23
C GLY A 8 68.38 1.75 0.14
N GLN A 9 69.45 2.39 -0.31
CA GLN A 9 70.72 1.72 -0.55
C GLN A 9 71.61 1.81 0.70
N HIS A 10 71.97 0.64 1.23
CA HIS A 10 72.85 0.49 2.37
C HIS A 10 74.21 -0.05 1.96
N THR A 11 75.25 0.49 2.57
CA THR A 11 76.61 -0.03 2.44
C THR A 11 77.03 -0.62 3.78
N ILE A 12 77.12 -1.94 3.85
CA ILE A 12 77.54 -2.65 5.06
C ILE A 12 79.03 -2.97 4.92
N THR A 13 79.84 -2.46 5.84
CA THR A 13 81.27 -2.76 5.91
C THR A 13 81.54 -3.68 7.09
N LEU A 14 82.05 -4.89 6.81
CA LEU A 14 82.60 -5.77 7.83
C LEU A 14 84.11 -5.56 7.87
N THR A 15 84.62 -5.07 9.00
CA THR A 15 86.06 -4.95 9.26
C THR A 15 86.48 -6.02 10.27
N ALA A 16 87.48 -6.82 9.91
CA ALA A 16 88.10 -7.79 10.81
C ALA A 16 89.50 -7.32 11.18
N THR A 17 89.84 -7.37 12.47
CA THR A 17 91.16 -7.00 13.02
C THR A 17 91.79 -8.21 13.68
N ASP A 18 93.05 -8.53 13.33
CA ASP A 18 93.78 -9.61 13.99
C ASP A 18 94.43 -9.14 15.32
N SER A 19 94.98 -10.09 16.09
CA SER A 19 95.67 -9.78 17.36
C SER A 19 96.92 -8.91 17.20
N GLY A 20 97.39 -8.72 15.97
CA GLY A 20 98.52 -7.89 15.57
C GLY A 20 98.13 -6.52 15.02
N THR A 21 96.88 -6.09 15.19
CA THR A 21 96.30 -4.79 14.75
C THR A 21 96.11 -4.61 13.25
N LEU A 22 96.39 -5.63 12.42
CA LEU A 22 96.11 -5.55 10.99
C LEU A 22 94.62 -5.69 10.73
N THR A 23 94.09 -4.91 9.79
CA THR A 23 92.67 -4.92 9.43
C THR A 23 92.47 -5.31 7.98
N ASP A 24 91.41 -6.07 7.72
CA ASP A 24 90.85 -6.27 6.38
C ASP A 24 89.36 -5.91 6.42
N ALA A 25 88.83 -5.38 5.31
CA ALA A 25 87.46 -4.94 5.23
C ALA A 25 86.77 -5.47 3.97
N LYS A 26 85.54 -5.98 4.14
CA LYS A 26 84.66 -6.37 3.06
C LYS A 26 83.43 -5.48 3.05
N VAL A 27 83.12 -4.95 1.86
CA VAL A 27 81.92 -4.14 1.62
C VAL A 27 80.86 -4.97 0.91
N VAL A 28 79.62 -4.88 1.38
CA VAL A 28 78.41 -5.40 0.74
C VAL A 28 77.44 -4.25 0.52
N HIS A 29 76.91 -4.14 -0.69
CA HIS A 29 75.83 -3.22 -1.02
C HIS A 29 74.51 -3.98 -0.91
N VAL A 30 73.59 -3.45 -0.10
CA VAL A 30 72.25 -3.99 0.09
C VAL A 30 71.26 -2.93 -0.35
N THR A 31 70.43 -3.24 -1.33
CA THR A 31 69.28 -2.39 -1.68
C THR A 31 68.06 -3.00 -1.03
N VAL A 32 67.47 -2.29 -0.06
CA VAL A 32 66.16 -2.59 0.47
C VAL A 32 65.18 -1.80 -0.39
N GLY A 33 64.43 -2.50 -1.23
CA GLY A 33 63.43 -1.86 -2.10
C GLY A 33 62.12 -1.66 -1.34
N GLU A 34 61.45 -0.54 -1.61
CA GLU A 34 60.02 -0.42 -1.37
C GLU A 34 59.34 -1.56 -2.14
N THR A 35 58.68 -2.48 -1.45
CA THR A 35 57.58 -3.21 -2.10
C THR A 35 56.60 -2.13 -2.51
N GLY A 36 56.39 -1.92 -3.82
CA GLY A 36 55.50 -0.86 -4.28
C GLY A 36 54.12 -1.01 -3.63
N ASN A 37 53.53 0.09 -3.19
CA ASN A 37 52.22 0.10 -2.57
C ASN A 37 51.15 -0.31 -3.60
N SER A 38 50.41 -1.38 -3.31
CA SER A 38 49.25 -1.80 -4.10
C SER A 38 48.04 -0.94 -3.76
N ALA A 39 46.93 -1.06 -4.50
CA ALA A 39 45.66 -0.50 -4.04
C ALA A 39 44.96 -1.54 -3.15
N PRO A 40 44.16 -1.10 -2.16
CA PRO A 40 43.36 -2.02 -1.36
C PRO A 40 42.30 -2.72 -2.22
N VAL A 41 41.62 -3.70 -1.64
CA VAL A 41 40.43 -4.34 -2.22
C VAL A 41 39.23 -3.97 -1.35
N ALA A 42 38.33 -3.13 -1.86
CA ALA A 42 37.11 -2.73 -1.18
C ALA A 42 35.97 -3.75 -1.44
N ALA A 43 35.07 -3.89 -0.47
CA ALA A 43 33.89 -4.73 -0.60
C ALA A 43 32.71 -4.13 0.18
N ILE A 44 31.52 -4.14 -0.43
CA ILE A 44 30.26 -3.79 0.22
C ILE A 44 29.53 -5.10 0.56
N SER A 45 29.26 -5.33 1.85
CA SER A 45 28.51 -6.50 2.32
C SER A 45 27.02 -6.20 2.50
N SER A 46 26.65 -4.94 2.74
CA SER A 46 25.27 -4.47 2.79
C SER A 46 25.21 -3.01 2.35
N PRO A 47 24.20 -2.61 1.57
CA PRO A 47 23.11 -3.42 1.02
C PRO A 47 23.52 -4.27 -0.19
N SER A 48 22.68 -5.25 -0.57
CA SER A 48 22.89 -6.04 -1.80
C SER A 48 22.49 -5.26 -3.05
N GLU A 49 23.11 -5.58 -4.18
CA GLU A 49 22.81 -4.96 -5.48
C GLU A 49 21.32 -5.07 -5.86
N GLY A 50 20.74 -3.94 -6.26
CA GLY A 50 19.36 -3.82 -6.77
C GLY A 50 18.26 -3.88 -5.71
N VAL A 51 18.61 -3.89 -4.41
CA VAL A 51 17.59 -3.98 -3.35
C VAL A 51 16.80 -2.69 -3.19
N THR A 52 15.52 -2.82 -2.85
CA THR A 52 14.68 -1.71 -2.41
C THR A 52 14.55 -1.72 -0.89
N LEU A 53 14.80 -0.58 -0.24
CA LEU A 53 14.88 -0.44 1.22
C LEU A 53 14.12 0.81 1.70
N GLU A 54 13.78 0.82 2.97
CA GLU A 54 13.28 2.00 3.65
C GLU A 54 14.42 2.76 4.34
N SER A 55 14.29 4.08 4.46
CA SER A 55 15.23 4.92 5.20
C SER A 55 14.94 4.85 6.72
N PRO A 56 15.95 4.77 7.61
CA PRO A 56 17.39 4.83 7.34
C PRO A 56 18.00 3.50 6.91
N VAL A 57 19.06 3.58 6.10
CA VAL A 57 19.79 2.43 5.55
C VAL A 57 21.08 2.18 6.34
N THR A 58 21.39 0.92 6.61
CA THR A 58 22.68 0.48 7.16
C THR A 58 23.61 0.04 6.04
N LEU A 59 24.74 0.73 5.92
CA LEU A 59 25.84 0.43 5.01
C LEU A 59 26.90 -0.37 5.77
N GLU A 60 27.36 -1.46 5.19
CA GLU A 60 28.45 -2.28 5.74
C GLU A 60 29.45 -2.61 4.64
N GLY A 61 30.73 -2.46 4.97
CA GLY A 61 31.81 -2.73 4.04
C GLY A 61 33.14 -2.91 4.74
N SER A 62 34.11 -3.42 3.98
CA SER A 62 35.44 -3.73 4.45
C SER A 62 36.45 -3.44 3.34
N ALA A 63 37.71 -3.26 3.70
CA ALA A 63 38.79 -3.31 2.72
C ALA A 63 40.02 -4.00 3.29
N THR A 64 40.74 -4.70 2.43
CA THR A 64 42.00 -5.37 2.76
C THR A 64 43.07 -4.97 1.77
N ASP A 65 44.27 -4.70 2.26
CA ASP A 65 45.44 -4.42 1.46
C ASP A 65 46.57 -5.43 1.77
N ALA A 66 47.44 -5.71 0.79
CA ALA A 66 48.50 -6.70 0.94
C ALA A 66 49.63 -6.22 1.87
N GLU A 67 49.87 -4.90 1.90
CA GLU A 67 50.91 -4.25 2.70
C GLU A 67 50.37 -3.81 4.07
N ASP A 68 49.11 -3.35 4.15
CA ASP A 68 48.48 -2.82 5.37
C ASP A 68 47.57 -3.81 6.13
N GLY A 69 47.11 -4.88 5.48
CA GLY A 69 46.12 -5.80 6.05
C GLY A 69 44.69 -5.22 6.04
N ASP A 70 43.90 -5.51 7.08
CA ASP A 70 42.53 -4.99 7.19
C ASP A 70 42.56 -3.47 7.44
N LEU A 71 41.95 -2.69 6.54
CA LEU A 71 41.89 -1.25 6.69
C LEU A 71 40.85 -0.84 7.75
N PRO A 72 41.17 0.14 8.61
CA PRO A 72 40.27 0.59 9.67
C PRO A 72 39.10 1.41 9.09
N GLY A 73 38.02 1.57 9.86
CA GLY A 73 36.82 2.27 9.39
C GLY A 73 37.06 3.72 8.94
N GLU A 74 38.06 4.41 9.52
CA GLU A 74 38.43 5.77 9.11
C GLU A 74 39.02 5.86 7.70
N ALA A 75 39.51 4.74 7.15
CA ALA A 75 40.00 4.61 5.78
C ALA A 75 38.88 4.32 4.76
N LEU A 76 37.65 4.09 5.25
CA LEU A 76 36.48 3.74 4.45
C LEU A 76 35.52 4.92 4.41
N SER A 77 35.27 5.47 3.22
CA SER A 77 34.36 6.60 3.02
C SER A 77 33.19 6.24 2.11
N TRP A 78 31.98 6.69 2.48
CA TRP A 78 30.74 6.37 1.80
C TRP A 78 30.13 7.60 1.13
N SER A 79 29.60 7.41 -0.08
CA SER A 79 28.85 8.44 -0.79
C SER A 79 27.64 7.88 -1.55
N SER A 80 26.68 8.77 -1.83
CA SER A 80 25.45 8.55 -2.57
C SER A 80 25.42 9.48 -3.77
N SER A 81 24.99 8.98 -4.94
CA SER A 81 24.78 9.80 -6.15
C SER A 81 23.77 10.94 -5.97
N VAL A 82 22.91 10.84 -4.95
CA VAL A 82 21.83 11.81 -4.67
C VAL A 82 22.18 12.68 -3.46
N ASP A 83 22.61 12.05 -2.36
CA ASP A 83 22.81 12.73 -1.07
C ASP A 83 24.26 13.17 -0.83
N GLY A 84 25.19 12.79 -1.72
CA GLY A 84 26.60 13.15 -1.61
C GLY A 84 27.33 12.36 -0.52
N ASN A 85 28.17 13.04 0.27
CA ASN A 85 28.99 12.40 1.30
C ASN A 85 28.15 11.91 2.48
N LEU A 86 28.22 10.61 2.79
CA LEU A 86 27.44 9.97 3.85
C LEU A 86 28.22 9.82 5.16
N GLY A 87 29.55 9.65 5.08
CA GLY A 87 30.40 9.50 6.26
C GLY A 87 31.55 8.52 6.06
N THR A 88 32.15 8.08 7.17
CA THR A 88 33.21 7.07 7.19
C THR A 88 32.86 5.95 8.17
N GLY A 89 33.49 4.78 8.01
CA GLY A 89 33.31 3.63 8.89
C GLY A 89 33.03 2.33 8.14
N ALA A 90 33.36 1.20 8.77
CA ALA A 90 33.01 -0.14 8.26
C ALA A 90 31.50 -0.45 8.37
N SER A 91 30.80 0.23 9.29
CA SER A 91 29.34 0.19 9.42
C SER A 91 28.82 1.61 9.66
N LEU A 92 27.84 2.04 8.87
CA LEU A 92 27.28 3.39 8.91
C LEU A 92 25.77 3.33 8.68
N GLN A 93 24.99 3.84 9.65
CA GLN A 93 23.56 4.07 9.45
C GLN A 93 23.34 5.50 8.98
N THR A 94 22.64 5.67 7.85
CA THR A 94 22.40 6.99 7.25
C THR A 94 20.99 7.11 6.71
N ALA A 95 20.43 8.32 6.77
CA ALA A 95 19.17 8.62 6.13
C ALA A 95 19.45 8.98 4.67
N LEU A 96 18.84 8.23 3.76
CA LEU A 96 18.86 8.52 2.33
C LEU A 96 17.52 9.11 1.90
N THR A 97 17.55 9.97 0.88
CA THR A 97 16.33 10.49 0.25
C THR A 97 15.63 9.38 -0.54
N ASN A 98 14.36 9.58 -0.92
CA ASN A 98 13.66 8.58 -1.74
C ASN A 98 14.15 8.65 -3.20
N GLY A 99 14.35 7.50 -3.82
CA GLY A 99 14.75 7.38 -5.22
C GLY A 99 15.79 6.29 -5.46
N GLU A 100 16.37 6.29 -6.66
CA GLU A 100 17.48 5.40 -7.00
C GLU A 100 18.81 6.02 -6.56
N HIS A 101 19.63 5.23 -5.87
CA HIS A 101 20.95 5.62 -5.37
C HIS A 101 22.02 4.70 -5.94
N THR A 102 23.13 5.29 -6.35
CA THR A 102 24.42 4.61 -6.48
C THR A 102 25.21 4.88 -5.21
N ILE A 103 25.38 3.85 -4.38
CA ILE A 103 26.18 3.91 -3.16
C ILE A 103 27.60 3.50 -3.50
N THR A 104 28.57 4.35 -3.19
CA THR A 104 30.00 4.10 -3.42
C THR A 104 30.74 4.04 -2.09
N LEU A 105 31.46 2.94 -1.87
CA LEU A 105 32.47 2.80 -0.82
C LEU A 105 33.85 3.06 -1.44
N THR A 106 34.61 3.98 -0.87
CA THR A 106 35.99 4.27 -1.26
C THR A 106 36.92 3.95 -0.10
N ALA A 107 37.86 3.02 -0.33
CA ALA A 107 38.90 2.65 0.63
C ALA A 107 40.23 3.29 0.25
N THR A 108 40.93 3.90 1.21
CA THR A 108 42.25 4.51 1.01
C THR A 108 43.27 3.91 1.97
N ASP A 109 44.37 3.36 1.44
CA ASP A 109 45.42 2.75 2.27
C ASP A 109 46.40 3.80 2.85
N SER A 110 47.42 3.33 3.59
CA SER A 110 48.42 4.22 4.20
C SER A 110 49.37 4.88 3.19
N GLY A 111 49.51 4.28 2.00
CA GLY A 111 50.24 4.81 0.83
C GLY A 111 49.43 5.80 -0.01
N ASN A 112 48.16 6.04 0.32
CA ASN A 112 47.17 6.83 -0.43
C ASN A 112 46.74 6.22 -1.78
N ALA A 113 46.94 4.91 -1.99
CA ALA A 113 46.25 4.23 -3.09
C ALA A 113 44.80 3.92 -2.69
N VAL A 114 43.94 3.82 -3.69
CA VAL A 114 42.48 3.84 -3.53
C VAL A 114 41.84 2.75 -4.37
N ASP A 115 40.83 2.11 -3.80
CA ASP A 115 39.89 1.25 -4.52
C ASP A 115 38.44 1.61 -4.15
N THR A 116 37.51 1.31 -5.07
CA THR A 116 36.10 1.66 -4.92
C THR A 116 35.18 0.50 -5.27
N GLU A 117 34.17 0.28 -4.44
CA GLU A 117 33.08 -0.65 -4.70
C GLU A 117 31.75 0.10 -4.77
N VAL A 118 30.82 -0.37 -5.62
CA VAL A 118 29.54 0.30 -5.88
C VAL A 118 28.39 -0.69 -5.77
N VAL A 119 27.30 -0.25 -5.15
CA VAL A 119 25.99 -0.93 -5.23
C VAL A 119 24.88 0.03 -5.62
N HIS A 120 23.92 -0.44 -6.40
CA HIS A 120 22.70 0.30 -6.75
C HIS A 120 21.56 -0.13 -5.84
N ILE A 121 20.85 0.83 -5.27
CA ILE A 121 19.68 0.58 -4.42
C ILE A 121 18.56 1.54 -4.75
N THR A 122 17.34 1.17 -4.36
CA THR A 122 16.19 2.07 -4.37
C THR A 122 15.76 2.33 -2.94
N VAL A 123 15.58 3.58 -2.57
CA VAL A 123 15.08 3.99 -1.25
C VAL A 123 13.66 4.49 -1.40
N GLN A 124 12.75 3.98 -0.58
CA GLN A 124 11.35 4.38 -0.55
C GLN A 124 10.92 4.78 0.87
N SER A 125 9.82 5.54 0.95
CA SER A 125 9.15 5.79 2.23
C SER A 125 8.66 4.49 2.85
N ALA A 126 8.52 4.49 4.17
CA ALA A 126 7.77 3.43 4.85
C ALA A 126 6.34 3.41 4.31
N ASN A 127 5.88 2.24 3.88
CA ASN A 127 4.57 2.12 3.26
C ASN A 127 3.45 2.20 4.30
N THR A 128 2.40 2.99 4.03
CA THR A 128 1.17 2.98 4.82
C THR A 128 0.03 2.33 4.03
N ALA A 129 -0.93 1.72 4.72
CA ALA A 129 -2.09 1.16 4.03
C ALA A 129 -3.06 2.28 3.61
N PRO A 130 -3.77 2.14 2.47
CA PRO A 130 -4.61 3.21 1.98
C PRO A 130 -5.81 3.51 2.90
N GLU A 131 -6.24 4.77 2.92
CA GLU A 131 -7.50 5.17 3.52
C GLU A 131 -8.64 4.92 2.52
N VAL A 132 -9.64 4.12 2.93
CA VAL A 132 -10.76 3.70 2.08
C VAL A 132 -12.08 4.12 2.68
N ILE A 133 -12.93 4.76 1.88
CA ILE A 133 -14.25 5.26 2.28
C ILE A 133 -15.28 4.84 1.23
N ILE A 134 -16.44 4.37 1.68
CA ILE A 134 -17.63 4.21 0.85
C ILE A 134 -18.55 5.40 1.10
N SER A 135 -18.78 6.22 0.07
CA SER A 135 -19.70 7.38 0.14
C SER A 135 -21.14 6.99 -0.22
N THR A 136 -21.31 6.05 -1.15
CA THR A 136 -22.64 5.51 -1.49
C THR A 136 -22.57 4.00 -1.75
N PRO A 137 -23.59 3.22 -1.34
CA PRO A 137 -24.71 3.60 -0.47
C PRO A 137 -24.27 4.04 0.94
N ALA A 138 -25.18 4.67 1.70
CA ALA A 138 -24.96 4.93 3.11
C ALA A 138 -25.39 3.73 3.96
N GLU A 139 -24.78 3.57 5.12
CA GLU A 139 -25.06 2.48 6.06
C GLU A 139 -26.56 2.41 6.42
N ASN A 140 -27.12 1.21 6.33
CA ASN A 140 -28.51 0.84 6.53
C ASN A 140 -29.54 1.59 5.66
N ASN A 141 -29.12 2.26 4.59
CA ASN A 141 -30.03 2.96 3.70
C ASN A 141 -30.77 2.00 2.75
N ILE A 142 -31.93 2.41 2.27
CA ILE A 142 -32.70 1.71 1.23
C ILE A 142 -32.44 2.42 -0.09
N VAL A 143 -32.00 1.67 -1.10
CA VAL A 143 -31.66 2.20 -2.43
C VAL A 143 -32.44 1.48 -3.52
N GLN A 144 -32.72 2.20 -4.61
CA GLN A 144 -33.35 1.62 -5.81
C GLN A 144 -32.34 0.85 -6.65
N ASN A 145 -32.83 -0.13 -7.39
CA ASN A 145 -32.06 -0.88 -8.37
C ASN A 145 -32.08 -0.14 -9.74
N PRO A 146 -30.95 0.06 -10.45
CA PRO A 146 -29.59 -0.36 -10.13
C PRO A 146 -28.93 0.49 -9.03
N VAL A 147 -28.13 -0.15 -8.21
CA VAL A 147 -27.37 0.49 -7.14
C VAL A 147 -26.16 1.21 -7.72
N THR A 148 -25.97 2.46 -7.32
CA THR A 148 -24.73 3.20 -7.58
C THR A 148 -23.85 3.12 -6.35
N PHE A 149 -22.60 2.71 -6.57
CA PHE A 149 -21.53 2.68 -5.59
C PHE A 149 -20.55 3.79 -5.90
N THR A 150 -20.15 4.52 -4.86
CA THR A 150 -19.11 5.54 -4.91
C THR A 150 -18.18 5.31 -3.73
N GLY A 151 -16.91 5.08 -4.02
CA GLY A 151 -15.87 4.91 -3.01
C GLY A 151 -14.66 5.77 -3.35
N THR A 152 -13.91 6.15 -2.32
CA THR A 152 -12.63 6.84 -2.47
C THR A 152 -11.56 6.01 -1.79
N ALA A 153 -10.39 5.95 -2.41
CA ALA A 153 -9.20 5.38 -1.82
C ALA A 153 -8.05 6.37 -2.03
N THR A 154 -7.39 6.74 -0.95
CA THR A 154 -6.24 7.64 -0.98
C THR A 154 -5.13 7.08 -0.11
N ASP A 155 -3.91 7.19 -0.62
CA ASP A 155 -2.71 6.77 0.05
C ASP A 155 -1.71 7.92 0.12
N ALA A 156 -0.93 8.01 1.19
CA ALA A 156 0.01 9.11 1.39
C ALA A 156 1.21 9.02 0.42
N GLU A 157 1.59 7.81 0.03
CA GLU A 157 2.72 7.52 -0.83
C GLU A 157 2.30 7.45 -2.31
N ASP A 158 1.11 6.90 -2.61
CA ASP A 158 0.63 6.67 -3.98
C ASP A 158 -0.45 7.68 -4.47
N GLY A 159 -1.02 8.47 -3.56
CA GLY A 159 -2.08 9.41 -3.89
C GLY A 159 -3.43 8.73 -4.12
N ALA A 160 -4.16 9.12 -5.18
CA ALA A 160 -5.50 8.60 -5.44
C ALA A 160 -5.45 7.20 -6.08
N LEU A 161 -6.09 6.22 -5.43
CA LEU A 161 -6.14 4.84 -5.88
C LEU A 161 -7.52 4.47 -6.45
N THR A 162 -7.55 3.34 -7.17
CA THR A 162 -8.78 2.69 -7.61
C THR A 162 -9.01 1.39 -6.85
N GLY A 163 -10.25 1.14 -6.42
CA GLY A 163 -10.58 -0.10 -5.70
C GLY A 163 -11.44 -1.10 -6.48
N ALA A 164 -11.79 -2.19 -5.80
CA ALA A 164 -12.70 -3.23 -6.27
C ALA A 164 -13.83 -3.45 -5.27
N TRP A 165 -15.01 -3.78 -5.79
CA TRP A 165 -16.23 -4.01 -5.02
C TRP A 165 -16.53 -5.50 -4.96
N LYS A 166 -16.82 -6.02 -3.77
CA LYS A 166 -17.22 -7.41 -3.55
C LYS A 166 -18.41 -7.51 -2.61
N GLU A 167 -19.21 -8.55 -2.78
CA GLU A 167 -20.18 -9.02 -1.80
C GLU A 167 -19.80 -10.44 -1.38
N GLY A 168 -19.28 -10.58 -0.16
CA GLY A 168 -18.54 -11.77 0.25
C GLY A 168 -17.39 -12.04 -0.73
N GLU A 169 -17.34 -13.24 -1.31
CA GLU A 169 -16.34 -13.62 -2.32
C GLU A 169 -16.70 -13.18 -3.75
N THR A 170 -17.92 -12.70 -3.97
CA THR A 170 -18.40 -12.37 -5.33
C THR A 170 -17.90 -11.00 -5.75
N VAL A 171 -17.14 -10.94 -6.85
CA VAL A 171 -16.69 -9.68 -7.45
C VAL A 171 -17.85 -8.98 -8.16
N LEU A 172 -18.18 -7.76 -7.72
CA LEU A 172 -19.22 -6.93 -8.34
C LEU A 172 -18.65 -6.09 -9.48
N GLY A 173 -17.43 -5.58 -9.34
CA GLY A 173 -16.72 -4.78 -10.33
C GLY A 173 -15.51 -4.03 -9.74
N SER A 174 -14.91 -3.15 -10.54
CA SER A 174 -13.75 -2.33 -10.17
C SER A 174 -13.97 -0.85 -10.49
N GLY A 175 -13.12 0.00 -9.94
CA GLY A 175 -13.19 1.46 -10.07
C GLY A 175 -13.94 2.12 -8.91
N ASN A 176 -13.70 3.42 -8.74
CA ASN A 176 -14.26 4.22 -7.65
C ASN A 176 -15.76 4.50 -7.81
N ASN A 177 -16.30 4.30 -9.01
CA ASN A 177 -17.71 4.40 -9.32
C ASN A 177 -18.15 3.12 -10.02
N LEU A 178 -19.20 2.48 -9.50
CA LEU A 178 -19.77 1.26 -10.08
C LEU A 178 -21.29 1.35 -10.05
N VAL A 179 -21.96 1.00 -11.14
CA VAL A 179 -23.41 0.79 -11.17
C VAL A 179 -23.67 -0.69 -11.35
N LYS A 180 -24.39 -1.31 -10.39
CA LYS A 180 -24.66 -2.74 -10.40
C LYS A 180 -26.12 -3.01 -10.11
N LYS A 181 -26.70 -3.94 -10.87
CA LYS A 181 -28.00 -4.53 -10.52
C LYS A 181 -27.80 -5.59 -9.45
N LEU A 182 -28.53 -5.45 -8.36
CA LEU A 182 -28.55 -6.42 -7.26
C LEU A 182 -29.98 -6.96 -7.08
N SER A 183 -30.09 -8.13 -6.46
CA SER A 183 -31.39 -8.68 -6.05
C SER A 183 -32.04 -7.80 -4.99
N PRO A 184 -33.37 -7.86 -4.78
CA PRO A 184 -33.98 -7.26 -3.60
C PRO A 184 -33.48 -7.92 -2.32
N GLY A 185 -33.31 -7.14 -1.25
CA GLY A 185 -32.88 -7.64 0.05
C GLY A 185 -31.76 -6.85 0.69
N GLN A 186 -31.22 -7.37 1.79
CA GLN A 186 -30.06 -6.81 2.48
C GLN A 186 -28.77 -7.22 1.77
N HIS A 187 -27.88 -6.27 1.57
CA HIS A 187 -26.57 -6.43 0.93
C HIS A 187 -25.49 -5.87 1.84
N THR A 188 -24.37 -6.59 1.96
CA THR A 188 -23.15 -6.09 2.61
C THR A 188 -22.03 -6.11 1.58
N VAL A 189 -21.60 -4.91 1.17
CA VAL A 189 -20.61 -4.74 0.11
C VAL A 189 -19.33 -4.17 0.68
N THR A 190 -18.21 -4.78 0.31
CA THR A 190 -16.86 -4.37 0.66
C THR A 190 -16.20 -3.68 -0.53
N PHE A 191 -15.59 -2.52 -0.29
CA PHE A 191 -14.70 -1.83 -1.23
C PHE A 191 -13.26 -1.95 -0.72
N THR A 192 -12.38 -2.52 -1.54
CA THR A 192 -10.98 -2.75 -1.21
C THR A 192 -10.09 -2.01 -2.20
N ALA A 193 -9.06 -1.32 -1.71
CA ALA A 193 -8.01 -0.75 -2.53
C ALA A 193 -6.65 -1.29 -2.09
N THR A 194 -5.76 -1.43 -3.08
CA THR A 194 -4.40 -1.94 -2.94
C THR A 194 -3.46 -0.87 -3.44
N ASP A 195 -2.42 -0.57 -2.66
CA ASP A 195 -1.37 0.39 -3.04
C ASP A 195 -0.32 -0.23 -3.99
N SER A 196 0.69 0.53 -4.40
CA SER A 196 1.74 0.06 -5.32
C SER A 196 2.66 -1.01 -4.71
N GLN A 197 2.65 -1.15 -3.38
CA GLN A 197 3.49 -2.04 -2.59
C GLN A 197 2.72 -3.26 -2.07
N ASN A 198 1.49 -3.46 -2.56
CA ASN A 198 0.57 -4.56 -2.23
C ASN A 198 0.04 -4.54 -0.78
N SER A 199 -0.06 -3.38 -0.15
CA SER A 199 -0.85 -3.23 1.08
C SER A 199 -2.31 -2.96 0.73
N ASP A 200 -3.20 -3.68 1.40
CA ASP A 200 -4.64 -3.59 1.19
C ASP A 200 -5.33 -2.89 2.36
N SER A 201 -6.37 -2.13 2.05
CA SER A 201 -7.33 -1.63 3.02
C SER A 201 -8.74 -1.73 2.46
N SER A 202 -9.74 -1.79 3.36
CA SER A 202 -11.12 -1.96 2.95
C SER A 202 -12.12 -1.27 3.87
N ALA A 203 -13.24 -0.87 3.28
CA ALA A 203 -14.43 -0.45 3.99
C ALA A 203 -15.61 -1.35 3.58
N SER A 204 -16.58 -1.54 4.47
CA SER A 204 -17.80 -2.27 4.16
C SER A 204 -19.02 -1.45 4.51
N VAL A 205 -20.09 -1.59 3.72
CA VAL A 205 -21.38 -0.96 3.96
C VAL A 205 -22.49 -2.00 3.87
N THR A 206 -23.43 -1.94 4.80
CA THR A 206 -24.67 -2.74 4.73
C THR A 206 -25.82 -1.84 4.34
N PHE A 207 -26.63 -2.25 3.37
CA PHE A 207 -27.77 -1.49 2.85
C PHE A 207 -28.84 -2.44 2.31
N TYR A 208 -29.99 -1.89 1.91
CA TYR A 208 -31.11 -2.67 1.39
C TYR A 208 -31.43 -2.24 -0.03
N VAL A 209 -31.53 -3.21 -0.94
CA VAL A 209 -31.94 -2.98 -2.33
C VAL A 209 -33.42 -3.25 -2.45
N TRP A 210 -34.12 -2.29 -3.05
CA TRP A 210 -35.55 -2.39 -3.29
C TRP A 210 -35.88 -2.23 -4.77
N THR A 211 -36.76 -3.10 -5.25
CA THR A 211 -37.36 -3.00 -6.60
C THR A 211 -38.87 -2.94 -6.44
N CYS A 212 -39.46 -1.76 -6.63
CA CYS A 212 -40.90 -1.66 -6.80
C CYS A 212 -41.22 -1.88 -8.29
N HIS A 213 -41.90 -2.97 -8.61
CA HIS A 213 -42.51 -3.16 -9.93
C HIS A 213 -43.94 -3.62 -9.70
N ALA A 214 -44.86 -2.67 -9.55
CA ALA A 214 -46.28 -2.95 -9.69
C ALA A 214 -46.64 -2.65 -11.15
N THR A 215 -46.81 -3.69 -11.96
CA THR A 215 -47.50 -3.55 -13.25
C THR A 215 -48.99 -3.60 -12.96
N LEU A 216 -49.69 -2.48 -13.18
CA LEU A 216 -51.16 -2.37 -12.99
C LEU A 216 -51.96 -3.12 -14.06
N ASP A 217 -51.29 -3.60 -15.09
CA ASP A 217 -51.82 -4.38 -16.22
C ASP A 217 -50.99 -5.67 -16.26
N HIS A 218 -51.56 -6.77 -15.78
CA HIS A 218 -50.85 -8.04 -15.57
C HIS A 218 -50.99 -8.98 -16.77
N ASP A 219 -51.95 -8.75 -17.66
CA ASP A 219 -52.23 -9.61 -18.82
C ASP A 219 -52.27 -8.89 -20.18
N ASP A 220 -51.77 -7.65 -20.25
CA ASP A 220 -51.67 -6.79 -21.45
C ASP A 220 -53.03 -6.56 -22.14
N ASN A 221 -54.14 -6.75 -21.42
CA ASN A 221 -55.51 -6.51 -21.92
C ASN A 221 -56.03 -5.09 -21.56
N GLY A 222 -55.23 -4.33 -20.81
CA GLY A 222 -55.57 -3.04 -20.25
C GLY A 222 -56.17 -3.16 -18.86
N ILE A 223 -55.80 -2.24 -17.96
CA ILE A 223 -56.18 -2.27 -16.53
C ILE A 223 -57.66 -2.64 -16.29
N ASP A 224 -57.90 -3.85 -15.79
CA ASP A 224 -59.24 -4.38 -15.50
C ASP A 224 -59.37 -5.03 -14.11
N ILE A 225 -60.58 -5.47 -13.75
CA ILE A 225 -60.87 -6.06 -12.43
C ILE A 225 -60.08 -7.35 -12.15
N GLY A 226 -59.63 -8.07 -13.19
CA GLY A 226 -58.74 -9.23 -13.08
C GLY A 226 -57.33 -8.82 -12.63
N ASP A 227 -56.78 -7.75 -13.19
CA ASP A 227 -55.50 -7.18 -12.73
C ASP A 227 -55.56 -6.75 -11.26
N PHE A 228 -56.68 -6.17 -10.85
CA PHE A 228 -56.93 -5.76 -9.46
C PHE A 228 -57.08 -6.93 -8.49
N VAL A 229 -57.69 -8.05 -8.91
CA VAL A 229 -57.80 -9.27 -8.09
C VAL A 229 -56.42 -9.91 -7.90
N VAL A 230 -55.58 -9.94 -8.93
CA VAL A 230 -54.19 -10.44 -8.83
C VAL A 230 -53.35 -9.56 -7.92
N LEU A 231 -53.47 -8.23 -8.04
CA LEU A 231 -52.79 -7.28 -7.14
C LEU A 231 -53.23 -7.46 -5.68
N LEU A 232 -54.53 -7.69 -5.44
CA LEU A 232 -55.11 -7.90 -4.10
C LEU A 232 -54.71 -9.26 -3.50
N GLU A 233 -54.66 -10.33 -4.29
CA GLU A 233 -54.17 -11.65 -3.87
C GLU A 233 -52.68 -11.61 -3.52
N GLN A 234 -51.88 -10.91 -4.30
CA GLN A 234 -50.48 -10.67 -3.98
C GLN A 234 -50.35 -9.85 -2.68
N PHE A 235 -51.26 -8.90 -2.42
CA PHE A 235 -51.27 -8.07 -1.20
C PHE A 235 -51.65 -8.88 0.04
N ALA A 236 -52.68 -9.72 -0.06
CA ALA A 236 -53.19 -10.55 1.02
C ALA A 236 -52.32 -11.79 1.30
N GLY A 237 -51.56 -12.27 0.31
CA GLY A 237 -50.65 -13.40 0.40
C GLY A 237 -49.21 -13.06 0.74
N GLU A 238 -48.94 -11.85 1.26
CA GLU A 238 -47.58 -11.34 1.55
C GLU A 238 -46.62 -11.34 0.33
N SER A 239 -47.15 -11.38 -0.89
CA SER A 239 -46.35 -11.36 -2.14
C SER A 239 -46.13 -9.95 -2.71
N LEU A 240 -46.76 -8.88 -2.17
CA LEU A 240 -46.28 -7.52 -2.43
C LEU A 240 -45.11 -7.19 -1.51
N SER A 241 -43.91 -7.45 -2.01
CA SER A 241 -42.65 -6.94 -1.47
C SER A 241 -42.46 -5.42 -1.65
N CYS A 242 -43.53 -4.66 -1.95
CA CYS A 242 -43.48 -3.26 -2.38
C CYS A 242 -44.09 -2.26 -1.39
N ILE A 243 -44.27 -2.64 -0.13
CA ILE A 243 -44.43 -1.66 0.95
C ILE A 243 -43.17 -1.71 1.79
N ASN A 244 -42.46 -0.59 1.87
CA ASN A 244 -41.38 -0.38 2.83
C ASN A 244 -41.99 -0.44 4.23
N PRO A 245 -41.70 -1.46 5.07
CA PRO A 245 -42.09 -1.41 6.45
C PRO A 245 -41.14 -0.44 7.17
N GLN A 246 -41.29 0.86 6.92
CA GLN A 246 -41.05 1.84 7.97
C GLN A 246 -41.98 1.39 9.10
N SER A 247 -41.40 0.98 10.23
CA SER A 247 -42.13 0.50 11.39
C SER A 247 -43.24 1.49 11.75
N GLY A 248 -44.49 1.20 11.39
CA GLY A 248 -45.65 2.06 11.67
C GLY A 248 -46.68 2.28 10.55
N CYS A 249 -46.38 1.97 9.27
CA CYS A 249 -47.40 2.11 8.21
C CYS A 249 -48.44 0.96 8.32
N ILE A 250 -49.50 1.20 9.09
CA ILE A 250 -50.72 0.37 9.10
C ILE A 250 -51.77 1.12 8.26
N ALA A 251 -52.17 0.56 7.12
CA ALA A 251 -53.30 1.10 6.37
C ALA A 251 -54.60 0.59 7.00
N GLU A 252 -55.39 1.48 7.62
CA GLU A 252 -56.76 1.14 8.02
C GLU A 252 -57.60 0.87 6.77
N LEU A 253 -58.14 -0.36 6.68
CA LEU A 253 -58.87 -0.84 5.50
C LEU A 253 -60.33 -0.36 5.45
N ASP A 254 -60.90 0.05 6.59
CA ASP A 254 -62.21 0.71 6.67
C ASP A 254 -61.99 2.22 6.80
N ARG A 255 -61.95 2.92 5.67
CA ARG A 255 -61.57 4.34 5.56
C ARG A 255 -62.77 5.27 5.75
N ASN A 256 -63.96 4.78 5.49
CA ASN A 256 -65.20 5.54 5.63
C ASN A 256 -65.87 5.31 6.99
N GLY A 257 -65.35 4.38 7.80
CA GLY A 257 -65.74 4.13 9.20
C GLY A 257 -67.09 3.44 9.33
N ASN A 258 -67.53 2.70 8.30
CA ASN A 258 -68.83 2.04 8.29
C ASN A 258 -68.81 0.63 8.91
N GLY A 259 -67.65 0.18 9.40
CA GLY A 259 -67.45 -1.12 10.02
C GLY A 259 -67.32 -2.27 9.02
N LEU A 260 -67.27 -1.97 7.73
CA LEU A 260 -67.09 -2.93 6.63
C LEU A 260 -65.93 -2.43 5.75
N VAL A 261 -65.20 -3.37 5.16
CA VAL A 261 -64.21 -3.04 4.13
C VAL A 261 -64.92 -3.18 2.79
N ASP A 262 -65.23 -2.06 2.13
CA ASP A 262 -65.99 -2.03 0.88
C ASP A 262 -65.33 -1.19 -0.23
N ILE A 263 -65.93 -1.21 -1.42
CA ILE A 263 -65.39 -0.54 -2.62
C ILE A 263 -65.15 0.96 -2.43
N GLY A 264 -65.90 1.62 -1.55
CA GLY A 264 -65.69 3.02 -1.18
C GLY A 264 -64.41 3.24 -0.39
N ASP A 265 -64.05 2.31 0.50
CA ASP A 265 -62.78 2.34 1.23
C ASP A 265 -61.60 2.12 0.29
N PHE A 266 -61.76 1.22 -0.67
CA PHE A 266 -60.74 0.91 -1.68
C PHE A 266 -60.50 2.08 -2.65
N ILE A 267 -61.56 2.77 -3.11
CA ILE A 267 -61.42 3.98 -3.94
C ILE A 267 -60.68 5.07 -3.15
N SER A 268 -60.97 5.19 -1.85
CA SER A 268 -60.32 6.17 -0.97
C SER A 268 -58.83 5.86 -0.78
N LEU A 269 -58.48 4.59 -0.58
CA LEU A 269 -57.09 4.14 -0.46
C LEU A 269 -56.31 4.33 -1.75
N LEU A 270 -56.89 3.99 -2.91
CA LEU A 270 -56.27 4.16 -4.22
C LEU A 270 -56.06 5.64 -4.57
N THR A 271 -57.02 6.50 -4.20
CA THR A 271 -56.92 7.96 -4.37
C THR A 271 -55.75 8.52 -3.57
N LEU A 272 -55.55 8.07 -2.33
CA LEU A 272 -54.43 8.49 -1.49
C LEU A 272 -53.08 7.95 -1.97
N PHE A 273 -53.06 6.72 -2.47
CA PHE A 273 -51.88 6.12 -3.10
C PHE A 273 -51.45 6.94 -4.32
N SER A 274 -52.40 7.30 -5.20
CA SER A 274 -52.15 8.13 -6.38
C SER A 274 -51.70 9.57 -6.06
N GLN A 275 -51.99 10.05 -4.85
CA GLN A 275 -51.64 11.38 -4.36
C GLN A 275 -50.42 11.36 -3.40
N GLY A 276 -49.78 10.21 -3.19
CA GLY A 276 -48.63 10.06 -2.28
C GLY A 276 -48.94 10.46 -0.83
N SER A 277 -50.19 10.30 -0.39
CA SER A 277 -50.72 10.87 0.87
C SER A 277 -51.06 9.81 1.91
N ILE A 278 -50.46 8.63 1.83
CA ILE A 278 -50.63 7.58 2.84
C ILE A 278 -49.93 8.04 4.11
N GLN A 279 -50.56 7.93 5.28
CA GLN A 279 -49.98 8.31 6.56
C GLN A 279 -49.89 7.11 7.50
N ASP A 280 -48.88 7.09 8.37
CA ASP A 280 -48.74 6.11 9.44
C ASP A 280 -49.74 6.39 10.59
N VAL A 281 -49.75 5.52 11.61
CA VAL A 281 -50.61 5.69 12.80
C VAL A 281 -50.34 6.98 13.62
N ASN A 282 -49.26 7.70 13.30
CA ASN A 282 -48.87 8.97 13.90
C ASN A 282 -49.09 10.17 12.96
N GLY A 283 -49.69 9.97 11.77
CA GLY A 283 -49.98 11.03 10.79
C GLY A 283 -48.81 11.42 9.89
N GLN A 284 -47.70 10.67 9.89
CA GLN A 284 -46.55 10.90 9.01
C GLN A 284 -46.76 10.30 7.62
N THR A 285 -46.53 11.09 6.57
CA THR A 285 -46.68 10.62 5.18
C THR A 285 -45.69 9.49 4.86
N CYS A 286 -46.19 8.26 4.65
CA CYS A 286 -45.47 7.13 4.09
C CYS A 286 -45.05 7.49 2.64
N GLN A 287 -43.75 7.40 2.35
CA GLN A 287 -43.22 7.59 1.00
C GLN A 287 -43.59 6.37 0.16
N VAL A 288 -44.34 6.59 -0.92
CA VAL A 288 -44.78 5.58 -1.90
C VAL A 288 -43.79 5.55 -3.06
#